data_AF-A0AA37S9F5-F1
#
_entry.id   AF-A0AA37S9F5-F1
#
_cell.length_a   1.000
_cell.length_b   1.000
_cell.length_c   1.000
_cell.angle_alpha   90.00
_cell.angle_beta   90.00
_cell.angle_gamma   90.00
#
_symmetry.space_group_name_H-M   'P 1'
#
loop_
_entity.id
_entity.type
_entity.pdbx_description
1 polymer ?
#
loop_
_entity_poly.entity_id
_entity_poly.type
_entity_poly.pdbx_seq_one_letter_code
_entity_poly.pdbx_strand_id
1 'polypeptide(L)' 'MDVQSSSFRYGLYLDPAPDDEVVPCLKEAEKKAKSLSMDKGGVLVAVWQDGDRVVRLFAGGDEFVPVKL' A
#
# COMPACT_ATOMS: atom_id res chain seq x y z
N MET A 1 16.63 13.58 -16.90
CA MET A 1 16.83 12.91 -15.60
C MET A 1 15.50 12.97 -14.90
N ASP A 2 14.62 12.01 -15.19
CA ASP A 2 13.34 11.90 -14.52
C ASP A 2 13.60 11.47 -13.08
N VAL A 3 13.50 12.42 -12.16
CA VAL A 3 13.34 12.08 -10.75
C VAL A 3 11.94 11.46 -10.67
N GLN A 4 11.85 10.14 -10.86
CA GLN A 4 10.64 9.39 -10.54
C GLN A 4 10.46 9.49 -9.01
N SER A 5 9.87 10.58 -8.56
CA SER A 5 9.25 10.68 -7.23
C SER A 5 8.12 9.66 -7.21
N SER A 6 8.46 8.41 -6.93
CA SER A 6 7.49 7.33 -6.82
C SER A 6 6.73 7.57 -5.52
N SER A 7 5.56 8.17 -5.63
CA SER A 7 4.65 8.35 -4.51
C SER A 7 3.89 7.05 -4.29
N PHE A 8 3.84 6.59 -3.05
CA PHE A 8 3.16 5.37 -2.66
C PHE A 8 1.96 5.73 -1.80
N ARG A 9 0.78 5.27 -2.21
CA ARG A 9 -0.46 5.41 -1.46
C ARG A 9 -0.72 4.13 -0.70
N TYR A 10 -1.21 4.20 0.53
CA TYR A 10 -1.63 3.00 1.27
C TYR A 10 -2.98 3.20 1.94
N GLY A 11 -3.77 2.14 2.04
CA GLY A 11 -5.17 2.27 2.44
C GLY A 11 -5.96 0.97 2.32
N LEU A 12 -7.25 1.00 2.66
CA LEU A 12 -8.10 -0.18 2.65
C LEU A 12 -8.29 -0.68 1.22
N TYR A 13 -7.94 -1.94 0.96
CA TYR A 13 -7.95 -2.49 -0.40
C TYR A 13 -9.36 -2.55 -1.00
N LEU A 14 -10.36 -2.89 -0.18
CA LEU A 14 -11.75 -3.04 -0.61
C LEU A 14 -12.55 -1.72 -0.56
N ASP A 15 -11.96 -0.66 0.01
CA ASP A 15 -12.59 0.64 0.17
C ASP A 15 -11.52 1.76 0.04
N PRO A 16 -10.89 1.91 -1.14
CA PRO A 16 -9.82 2.88 -1.35
C PRO A 16 -10.38 4.31 -1.26
N ALA A 17 -9.75 5.15 -0.44
CA ALA A 17 -10.19 6.51 -0.20
C ALA A 17 -9.42 7.52 -1.08
N PRO A 18 -10.05 8.61 -1.54
CA PRO A 18 -9.36 9.66 -2.31
C PRO A 18 -8.27 10.39 -1.52
N ASP A 19 -8.36 10.36 -0.19
CA ASP A 19 -7.48 11.00 0.77
C ASP A 19 -6.56 9.99 1.51
N ASP A 20 -6.49 8.74 1.02
CA ASP A 20 -5.51 7.76 1.50
C ASP A 20 -4.11 8.37 1.48
N GLU A 21 -3.39 8.22 2.59
CA GLU A 21 -2.11 8.89 2.79
C GLU A 21 -1.07 8.45 1.75
N VAL A 22 -0.33 9.43 1.24
CA VAL A 22 0.74 9.24 0.26
C VAL A 22 2.09 9.51 0.90
N VAL A 23 3.02 8.57 0.73
CA VAL A 23 4.39 8.65 1.25
C VAL A 23 5.42 8.52 0.13
N PRO A 24 6.62 9.11 0.26
CA PRO A 24 7.60 9.18 -0.82
C PRO A 24 8.42 7.90 -1.02
N CYS A 25 8.29 6.89 -0.15
CA CYS A 25 9.06 5.66 -0.28
C CYS A 25 8.24 4.40 0.03
N LEU A 26 8.50 3.33 -0.73
CA LEU A 26 7.77 2.06 -0.62
C LEU A 26 7.87 1.45 0.78
N LYS A 27 9.07 1.47 1.37
CA LYS A 27 9.31 0.88 2.69
C LYS A 27 8.49 1.54 3.79
N GLU A 28 8.26 2.85 3.69
CA GLU A 28 7.38 3.56 4.63
C GLU A 28 5.92 3.18 4.39
N ALA A 29 5.48 3.10 3.14
CA ALA A 29 4.12 2.69 2.79
C ALA A 29 3.83 1.26 3.28
N GLU A 30 4.76 0.33 3.09
CA GLU A 30 4.69 -1.05 3.57
C GLU A 30 4.56 -1.10 5.10
N LYS A 31 5.39 -0.33 5.82
CA LYS A 31 5.33 -0.26 7.28
C LYS A 31 3.98 0.25 7.76
N LYS A 32 3.49 1.35 7.18
CA LYS A 32 2.21 1.95 7.56
C LYS A 32 1.03 1.06 7.18
N ALA A 33 1.06 0.44 6.01
CA ALA A 33 0.04 -0.50 5.55
C ALA A 33 -0.08 -1.71 6.46
N LYS A 34 1.07 -2.31 6.84
CA LYS A 34 1.10 -3.42 7.79
C LYS A 34 0.56 -3.04 9.15
N SER A 35 0.98 -1.90 9.70
CA SER A 35 0.43 -1.37 10.96
C SER A 35 -1.08 -1.18 10.86
N LEU A 36 -1.57 -0.50 9.82
CA LEU A 36 -3.00 -0.26 9.61
C LEU A 36 -3.80 -1.57 9.53
N SER A 37 -3.26 -2.58 8.84
CA SER A 37 -3.90 -3.88 8.71
C SER A 37 -4.00 -4.58 10.07
N MET A 38 -2.92 -4.58 10.86
CA MET A 38 -2.89 -5.15 12.20
C MET A 38 -3.84 -4.41 13.17
N ASP A 39 -3.81 -3.08 13.17
CA ASP A 39 -4.60 -2.23 14.07
C ASP A 39 -6.11 -2.37 13.84
N LYS A 40 -6.51 -2.66 12.60
CA LYS A 40 -7.91 -2.89 12.21
C LYS A 40 -8.34 -4.37 12.28
N GLY A 41 -7.54 -5.25 12.87
CA GLY A 41 -7.92 -6.65 13.06
C GLY A 41 -7.73 -7.53 11.82
N GLY A 42 -6.69 -7.24 11.02
CA GLY A 42 -6.31 -8.04 9.86
C GLY A 42 -7.04 -7.68 8.57
N VAL A 43 -7.62 -6.48 8.47
CA VAL A 43 -8.29 -6.02 7.23
C VAL A 43 -7.31 -5.93 6.07
N LEU A 44 -7.81 -6.13 4.85
CA LEU A 44 -7.00 -6.00 3.64
C LEU A 44 -6.56 -4.54 3.45
N VAL A 45 -5.24 -4.32 3.47
CA VAL A 45 -4.63 -3.01 3.21
C VAL A 45 -3.67 -3.15 2.05
N ALA A 46 -3.81 -2.32 1.03
CA ALA A 46 -2.94 -2.32 -0.13
C ALA A 46 -1.97 -1.14 -0.11
N VAL A 47 -0.87 -1.32 -0.83
CA VAL A 47 0.02 -0.24 -1.25
C VAL A 47 -0.09 -0.12 -2.75
N TRP A 48 -0.39 1.09 -3.21
CA TRP A 48 -0.46 1.45 -4.61
C TRP A 48 0.73 2.35 -4.99
N GLN A 49 1.21 2.16 -6.20
CA GLN A 49 2.09 3.07 -6.93
C GLN A 49 1.26 3.81 -7.99
N ASP A 50 1.85 4.84 -8.61
CA ASP A 50 1.37 5.57 -9.79
C ASP A 50 0.40 4.77 -10.68
N GLY A 51 -0.76 5.39 -10.96
CA GLY A 51 -1.81 4.78 -11.77
C GLY A 51 -2.59 3.66 -11.06
N ASP A 52 -2.69 3.73 -9.72
CA ASP A 52 -3.39 2.74 -8.88
C ASP A 52 -2.90 1.30 -9.06
N ARG A 53 -1.61 1.16 -9.38
CA ARG A 53 -0.98 -0.14 -9.48
C ARG A 53 -0.70 -0.67 -8.08
N VAL A 54 -1.39 -1.74 -7.68
CA VAL A 54 -1.07 -2.46 -6.45
C VAL A 54 0.34 -3.04 -6.53
N VAL A 55 1.18 -2.75 -5.54
CA VAL A 55 2.56 -3.28 -5.43
C VAL A 55 2.75 -4.17 -4.20
N ARG A 56 1.89 -4.03 -3.19
CA ARG A 56 1.81 -4.88 -1.99
C ARG A 56 0.37 -4.95 -1.50
N LEU A 57 0.06 -6.05 -0.82
CA LEU A 57 -1.20 -6.25 -0.10
C LEU A 57 -0.89 -6.92 1.25
N PHE A 58 -1.56 -6.48 2.31
CA PHE A 58 -1.41 -6.98 3.67
C PHE A 58 -2.75 -7.48 4.21
N ALA A 59 -2.73 -8.60 4.93
CA ALA A 59 -3.86 -9.17 5.64
C ALA A 59 -3.41 -9.57 7.06
N GLY A 60 -3.42 -8.60 7.97
CA GLY A 60 -2.81 -8.70 9.28
C GLY A 60 -1.30 -8.88 9.20
N GLY A 61 -0.82 -10.05 9.62
CA GLY A 61 0.61 -10.38 9.62
C GLY A 61 1.15 -10.79 8.26
N ASP A 62 0.26 -11.22 7.35
CA ASP A 62 0.61 -11.78 6.04
C ASP A 62 0.85 -10.67 5.00
N GLU A 63 1.82 -10.92 4.12
CA GLU A 63 2.22 -10.04 3.02
C GLU A 63 2.09 -10.77 1.68
N PHE A 64 1.50 -10.10 0.70
CA PHE A 64 1.30 -10.60 -0.65
C PHE A 64 1.93 -9.65 -1.67
N VAL A 65 2.72 -10.22 -2.58
CA VAL A 65 3.37 -9.49 -3.67
C VAL A 65 2.71 -9.90 -4.99
N PRO A 66 2.14 -8.96 -5.76
CA PRO A 66 1.59 -9.26 -7.07
C PRO A 66 2.65 -9.84 -7.99
N VAL A 67 2.38 -11.01 -8.56
CA VAL A 67 3.21 -11.61 -9.61
C VAL A 67 2.79 -11.04 -10.97
N LYS A 68 3.76 -10.73 -11.83
CA LYS A 68 3.45 -10.48 -13.25
C LYS A 68 3.08 -11.82 -13.88
N LEU A 69 1.86 -11.93 -14.41
CA LEU A 69 1.44 -13.02 -15.28
C LEU A 69 2.04 -12.84 -16.68
#